data_AF-A0A8M1KDV1-F1
#
_entry.id   AF-A0A8M1KDV1-F1
#
_cell.length_a   1.000
_cell.length_b   1.000
_cell.length_c   1.000
_cell.angle_alpha   90.00
_cell.angle_beta   90.00
_cell.angle_gamma   90.00
#
_symmetry.space_group_name_H-M   'P 1'
#
loop_
_entity.id
_entity.type
_entity.pdbx_description
1 polymer ?
#
loop_
_entity_poly.entity_id
_entity_poly.type
_entity_poly.pdbx_seq_one_letter_code
_entity_poly.pdbx_strand_id
1 'polypeptide(L)'
;MMAASMLRRDKKTTAALLKTELNQTDNSSGVRLLQELLDNVLNPEKPAADTEALEWCKCLLAGGEGFEEFCKTVRSYDNATLCGLVWTANFVAYRCRTCGISPCMSLCAECFNNGDHTGHDFNMFRSQAGGACDCGDSNVMRESGFCRRHRLKTGENVPTVPRDLLLMSEMVLPRFIVSIIQYLRDGYTEPDSSADRDLQKVLQQLEPQISFLEELTKMGGAMRTVLTKILTNQQTFKELSMGMFAPKQ
;
A
#
# COMPACT_ATOMS: atom_id res chain seq x y z
N MET A 1 31.60 7.44 5.58
CA MET A 1 30.64 6.32 5.54
C MET A 1 29.76 6.47 4.30
N MET A 2 29.58 5.40 3.51
CA MET A 2 28.90 5.44 2.20
C MET A 2 27.42 5.90 2.30
N ALA A 3 26.68 5.48 3.33
CA ALA A 3 25.32 5.95 3.59
C ALA A 3 25.20 7.49 3.72
N ALA A 4 26.15 8.14 4.41
CA ALA A 4 26.16 9.60 4.55
C ALA A 4 26.40 10.32 3.21
N SER A 5 27.04 9.67 2.24
CA SER A 5 27.18 10.21 0.88
C SER A 5 25.90 10.02 0.06
N MET A 6 25.15 8.94 0.28
CA MET A 6 23.88 8.66 -0.40
C MET A 6 22.77 9.60 0.09
N LEU A 7 22.71 9.87 1.40
CA LEU A 7 21.77 10.82 1.98
C LEU A 7 21.99 12.27 1.52
N ARG A 8 23.20 12.60 1.06
CA ARG A 8 23.54 13.91 0.48
C ARG A 8 23.27 14.01 -1.01
N ARG A 9 23.07 12.88 -1.68
CA ARG A 9 22.73 12.80 -3.10
C ARG A 9 21.21 12.95 -3.29
N ASP A 10 20.83 13.31 -4.50
CA ASP A 10 19.42 13.32 -4.89
C ASP A 10 18.78 11.92 -4.69
N LYS A 11 17.57 11.90 -4.12
CA LYS A 11 16.85 10.67 -3.74
C LYS A 11 16.56 9.79 -4.96
N LYS A 12 16.10 10.40 -6.06
CA LYS A 12 15.74 9.69 -7.29
C LYS A 12 16.98 9.07 -7.93
N THR A 13 18.06 9.83 -8.03
CA THR A 13 19.35 9.33 -8.54
C THR A 13 19.84 8.15 -7.72
N THR A 14 19.75 8.25 -6.38
CA THR A 14 20.14 7.17 -5.47
C THR A 14 19.25 5.92 -5.65
N ALA A 15 17.93 6.10 -5.79
CA ALA A 15 17.00 5.01 -6.03
C ALA A 15 17.25 4.30 -7.38
N ALA A 16 17.54 5.06 -8.45
CA ALA A 16 17.87 4.51 -9.77
C ALA A 16 19.15 3.66 -9.74
N LEU A 17 20.19 4.16 -9.06
CA LEU A 17 21.45 3.45 -8.86
C LEU A 17 21.23 2.14 -8.08
N LEU A 18 20.52 2.20 -6.95
CA LEU A 18 20.21 1.03 -6.14
C LEU A 18 19.38 0.00 -6.91
N LYS A 19 18.36 0.44 -7.66
CA LYS A 19 17.57 -0.46 -8.52
C LYS A 19 18.44 -1.15 -9.57
N THR A 20 19.41 -0.44 -10.14
CA THR A 20 20.35 -1.01 -11.12
C THR A 20 21.25 -2.07 -10.47
N GLU A 21 21.86 -1.77 -9.32
CA GLU A 21 22.72 -2.70 -8.58
C GLU A 21 21.95 -3.95 -8.11
N LEU A 22 20.70 -3.79 -7.67
CA LEU A 22 19.88 -4.90 -7.19
C LEU A 22 19.42 -5.86 -8.29
N ASN A 23 19.37 -5.38 -9.54
CA ASN A 23 19.03 -6.20 -10.71
C ASN A 23 20.22 -6.99 -11.26
N GLN A 24 21.45 -6.76 -10.78
CA GLN A 24 22.62 -7.53 -11.20
C GLN A 24 22.55 -8.98 -10.70
N THR A 25 23.26 -9.89 -11.40
CA THR A 25 23.33 -11.31 -11.01
C THR A 25 24.01 -11.51 -9.65
N ASP A 26 25.08 -10.75 -9.38
CA ASP A 26 25.62 -10.57 -8.03
C ASP A 26 25.17 -9.21 -7.52
N ASN A 27 24.13 -9.22 -6.67
CA ASN A 27 23.55 -8.02 -6.11
C ASN A 27 23.94 -7.78 -4.64
N SER A 28 24.94 -8.51 -4.11
CA SER A 28 25.36 -8.46 -2.71
C SER A 28 25.74 -7.05 -2.26
N SER A 29 26.46 -6.31 -3.11
CA SER A 29 26.83 -4.90 -2.88
C SER A 29 25.59 -4.00 -2.81
N GLY A 30 24.66 -4.14 -3.77
CA GLY A 30 23.42 -3.37 -3.81
C GLY A 30 22.52 -3.62 -2.60
N VAL A 31 22.41 -4.89 -2.16
CA VAL A 31 21.68 -5.26 -0.94
C VAL A 31 22.28 -4.59 0.29
N ARG A 32 23.61 -4.63 0.44
CA ARG A 32 24.30 -3.97 1.57
C ARG A 32 24.09 -2.46 1.56
N LEU A 33 24.24 -1.81 0.40
CA LEU A 33 24.04 -0.37 0.26
C LEU A 33 22.60 0.05 0.59
N LEU A 34 21.61 -0.73 0.15
CA LEU A 34 20.21 -0.48 0.48
C LEU A 34 19.97 -0.65 1.99
N GLN A 35 20.52 -1.71 2.61
CA GLN A 35 20.39 -1.93 4.05
C GLN A 35 20.97 -0.78 4.86
N GLU A 36 22.20 -0.34 4.56
CA GLU A 36 22.82 0.81 5.23
C GLU A 36 21.99 2.10 5.08
N LEU A 37 21.39 2.32 3.91
CA LEU A 37 20.51 3.46 3.69
C LEU A 37 19.23 3.34 4.53
N LEU A 38 18.57 2.19 4.51
CA LEU A 38 17.33 1.95 5.26
C LEU A 38 17.54 2.02 6.78
N ASP A 39 18.69 1.59 7.30
CA ASP A 39 19.04 1.74 8.72
C ASP A 39 19.06 3.21 9.16
N ASN A 40 19.44 4.13 8.26
CA ASN A 40 19.46 5.57 8.53
C ASN A 40 18.11 6.25 8.27
N VAL A 41 17.40 5.85 7.21
CA VAL A 41 16.12 6.43 6.79
C VAL A 41 15.00 6.01 7.74
N LEU A 42 14.93 4.72 8.09
CA LEU A 42 13.90 4.12 8.94
C LEU A 42 14.43 3.83 10.34
N ASN A 43 15.27 4.72 10.87
CA ASN A 43 15.81 4.59 12.22
C ASN A 43 14.67 4.75 13.25
N PRO A 44 14.43 3.76 14.13
CA PRO A 44 13.35 3.80 15.12
C PRO A 44 13.52 4.92 16.17
N GLU A 45 14.73 5.46 16.34
CA GLU A 45 14.98 6.58 17.26
C GLU A 45 14.49 7.93 16.70
N LYS A 46 14.12 8.00 15.41
CA LYS A 46 13.55 9.19 14.81
C LYS A 46 12.02 9.23 14.97
N PRO A 47 11.41 10.40 15.13
CA PRO A 47 9.95 10.53 15.21
C PRO A 47 9.25 9.97 13.97
N ALA A 48 8.14 9.26 14.15
CA ALA A 48 7.34 8.74 13.04
C ALA A 48 6.82 9.86 12.12
N ALA A 49 6.55 11.05 12.62
CA ALA A 49 6.08 12.17 11.78
C ALA A 49 7.14 12.70 10.78
N ASP A 50 8.31 12.07 10.66
CA ASP A 50 9.35 12.44 9.71
C ASP A 50 8.92 12.19 8.25
N THR A 51 8.43 13.25 7.63
CA THR A 51 8.07 13.27 6.19
C THR A 51 9.24 12.91 5.27
N GLU A 52 10.49 13.15 5.69
CA GLU A 52 11.68 12.85 4.87
C GLU A 52 11.86 11.35 4.69
N ALA A 53 11.62 10.55 5.74
CA ALA A 53 11.70 9.09 5.67
C ALA A 53 10.66 8.51 4.70
N LEU A 54 9.44 9.07 4.71
CA LEU A 54 8.38 8.68 3.80
C LEU A 54 8.71 9.02 2.34
N GLU A 55 9.27 10.21 2.09
CA GLU A 55 9.71 10.62 0.75
C GLU A 55 10.87 9.77 0.22
N TRP A 56 11.79 9.35 1.08
CA TRP A 56 12.80 8.34 0.73
C TRP A 56 12.15 7.01 0.33
N CYS A 57 11.19 6.51 1.10
CA CYS A 57 10.48 5.27 0.77
C CYS A 57 9.79 5.36 -0.60
N LYS A 58 9.05 6.45 -0.86
CA LYS A 58 8.40 6.70 -2.17
C LYS A 58 9.41 6.71 -3.31
N CYS A 59 10.54 7.42 -3.15
CA CYS A 59 11.58 7.49 -4.18
C CYS A 59 12.23 6.12 -4.44
N LEU A 60 12.53 5.37 -3.36
CA LEU A 60 13.12 4.04 -3.46
C LEU A 60 12.16 3.06 -4.17
N LEU A 61 10.88 3.04 -3.77
CA LEU A 61 9.86 2.21 -4.42
C LEU A 61 9.74 2.51 -5.92
N ALA A 62 9.73 3.80 -6.28
CA ALA A 62 9.67 4.22 -7.69
C ALA A 62 10.97 3.94 -8.47
N GLY A 63 12.05 3.54 -7.81
CA GLY A 63 13.28 3.09 -8.47
C GLY A 63 13.94 4.13 -9.38
N GLY A 64 13.76 5.42 -9.09
CA GLY A 64 14.28 6.54 -9.88
C GLY A 64 13.24 7.32 -10.68
N GLU A 65 12.03 6.77 -10.86
CA GLU A 65 10.92 7.47 -11.50
C GLU A 65 10.14 8.34 -10.48
N GLY A 66 9.17 9.10 -10.97
CA GLY A 66 8.21 9.77 -10.09
C GLY A 66 7.28 8.76 -9.42
N PHE A 67 7.02 8.90 -8.12
CA PHE A 67 6.15 7.98 -7.39
C PHE A 67 4.76 7.84 -8.04
N GLU A 68 4.16 8.94 -8.49
CA GLU A 68 2.86 8.88 -9.16
C GLU A 68 2.88 8.08 -10.47
N GLU A 69 3.98 8.17 -11.23
CA GLU A 69 4.15 7.40 -12.46
C GLU A 69 4.34 5.91 -12.16
N PHE A 70 5.16 5.60 -11.15
CA PHE A 70 5.26 4.24 -10.62
C PHE A 70 3.89 3.67 -10.24
N CYS A 71 3.07 4.43 -9.50
CA CYS A 71 1.71 4.02 -9.14
C CYS A 71 0.82 3.74 -10.37
N LYS A 72 0.91 4.59 -11.42
CA LYS A 72 0.17 4.40 -12.68
C LYS A 72 0.63 3.13 -13.40
N THR A 73 1.94 2.93 -13.51
CA THR A 73 2.54 1.74 -14.12
C THR A 73 2.11 0.47 -13.39
N VAL A 74 2.20 0.41 -12.06
CA VAL A 74 1.77 -0.77 -11.27
C VAL A 74 0.27 -1.05 -11.46
N ARG A 75 -0.58 -0.01 -11.42
CA ARG A 75 -2.03 -0.14 -11.65
C ARG A 75 -2.39 -0.64 -13.04
N SER A 76 -1.54 -0.40 -14.05
CA SER A 76 -1.77 -0.92 -15.40
C SER A 76 -1.72 -2.45 -15.49
N TYR A 77 -1.12 -3.11 -14.50
CA TYR A 77 -1.11 -4.56 -14.35
C TYR A 77 -2.23 -5.09 -13.43
N ASP A 78 -3.11 -4.23 -12.91
CA ASP A 78 -4.26 -4.67 -12.11
C ASP A 78 -5.33 -5.26 -13.02
N ASN A 79 -5.35 -6.58 -13.09
CA ASN A 79 -6.33 -7.38 -13.83
C ASN A 79 -7.49 -7.85 -12.95
N ALA A 80 -7.69 -7.25 -11.77
CA ALA A 80 -8.77 -7.63 -10.87
C ALA A 80 -10.12 -7.50 -11.58
N THR A 81 -10.88 -8.59 -11.62
CA THR A 81 -12.24 -8.62 -12.15
C THR A 81 -13.27 -8.20 -11.10
N LEU A 82 -12.85 -8.02 -9.86
CA LEU A 82 -13.64 -7.55 -8.73
C LEU A 82 -13.02 -6.26 -8.20
N CYS A 83 -13.86 -5.26 -7.93
CA CYS A 83 -13.37 -4.01 -7.35
C CYS A 83 -12.90 -4.21 -5.91
N GLY A 84 -13.80 -4.64 -5.03
CA GLY A 84 -13.48 -4.92 -3.63
C GLY A 84 -12.92 -3.74 -2.84
N LEU A 85 -13.06 -2.49 -3.33
CA LEU A 85 -12.63 -1.30 -2.60
C LEU A 85 -13.37 -1.29 -1.25
N VAL A 86 -12.63 -1.44 -0.16
CA VAL A 86 -13.17 -1.38 1.21
C VAL A 86 -13.17 0.06 1.69
N TRP A 87 -14.21 0.44 2.44
CA TRP A 87 -14.30 1.73 3.09
C TRP A 87 -14.82 1.62 4.52
N THR A 88 -14.64 2.70 5.28
CA THR A 88 -15.15 2.89 6.63
C THR A 88 -16.33 3.88 6.63
N ALA A 89 -16.75 4.34 7.81
CA ALA A 89 -17.85 5.28 7.95
C ALA A 89 -17.62 6.59 7.16
N ASN A 90 -18.70 7.25 6.79
CA ASN A 90 -18.78 8.50 6.03
C ASN A 90 -18.33 8.43 4.56
N PHE A 91 -18.05 7.23 4.03
CA PHE A 91 -17.77 7.03 2.61
C PHE A 91 -19.03 7.23 1.74
N VAL A 92 -18.87 7.88 0.59
CA VAL A 92 -19.94 8.08 -0.39
C VAL A 92 -20.00 6.88 -1.34
N ALA A 93 -21.11 6.15 -1.30
CA ALA A 93 -21.34 4.98 -2.14
C ALA A 93 -22.66 5.12 -2.91
N TYR A 94 -22.81 4.29 -3.92
CA TYR A 94 -23.95 4.28 -4.82
C TYR A 94 -24.64 2.92 -4.75
N ARG A 95 -25.97 2.91 -4.77
CA ARG A 95 -26.77 1.69 -4.88
C ARG A 95 -27.69 1.82 -6.08
N CYS A 96 -27.38 1.07 -7.14
CA CYS A 96 -28.21 0.98 -8.32
C CYS A 96 -29.19 -0.19 -8.16
N ARG A 97 -30.47 0.12 -7.92
CA ARG A 97 -31.54 -0.87 -7.73
C ARG A 97 -31.88 -1.62 -9.02
N THR A 98 -31.67 -0.97 -10.18
CA THR A 98 -31.82 -1.61 -11.49
C THR A 98 -30.79 -2.70 -11.73
N CYS A 99 -29.53 -2.47 -11.35
CA CYS A 99 -28.44 -3.43 -11.54
C CYS A 99 -28.32 -4.44 -10.39
N GLY A 100 -28.72 -4.07 -9.17
CA GLY A 100 -28.58 -4.92 -8.00
C GLY A 100 -29.44 -6.19 -8.06
N ILE A 101 -28.86 -7.31 -7.65
CA ILE A 101 -29.57 -8.55 -7.31
C ILE A 101 -29.89 -8.53 -5.82
N SER A 102 -28.93 -8.08 -5.01
CA SER A 102 -29.07 -7.91 -3.56
C SER A 102 -29.39 -6.45 -3.18
N PRO A 103 -30.28 -6.21 -2.21
CA PRO A 103 -30.57 -4.86 -1.71
C PRO A 103 -29.39 -4.23 -0.95
N CYS A 104 -28.40 -5.03 -0.56
CA CYS A 104 -27.21 -4.55 0.13
C CYS A 104 -26.10 -4.09 -0.83
N MET A 105 -26.28 -4.31 -2.15
CA MET A 105 -25.25 -4.01 -3.14
C MET A 105 -24.86 -2.52 -3.14
N SER A 106 -23.55 -2.27 -3.20
CA SER A 106 -22.95 -0.95 -3.11
C SER A 106 -21.77 -0.81 -4.09
N LEU A 107 -21.70 0.32 -4.77
CA LEU A 107 -20.64 0.69 -5.72
C LEU A 107 -19.87 1.89 -5.20
N CYS A 108 -18.55 1.88 -5.37
CA CYS A 108 -17.74 3.09 -5.22
C CYS A 108 -18.04 4.09 -6.35
N ALA A 109 -17.71 5.38 -6.13
CA ALA A 109 -17.95 6.43 -7.11
C ALA A 109 -17.31 6.15 -8.48
N GLU A 110 -16.08 5.63 -8.50
CA GLU A 110 -15.38 5.30 -9.74
C GLU A 110 -16.09 4.19 -10.52
N CYS A 111 -16.52 3.12 -9.85
CA CYS A 111 -17.23 2.01 -10.51
C CYS A 111 -18.62 2.43 -11.00
N PHE A 112 -19.33 3.25 -10.23
CA PHE A 112 -20.61 3.79 -10.65
C PHE A 112 -20.45 4.72 -11.87
N ASN A 113 -19.49 5.65 -11.87
CA ASN A 113 -19.30 6.58 -12.98
C ASN A 113 -18.76 5.91 -14.25
N ASN A 114 -17.95 4.86 -14.11
CA ASN A 114 -17.40 4.10 -15.23
C ASN A 114 -18.25 2.88 -15.61
N GLY A 115 -19.40 2.69 -14.95
CA GLY A 115 -20.44 1.73 -15.30
C GLY A 115 -21.55 2.38 -16.12
N ASP A 116 -22.31 1.56 -16.84
CA ASP A 116 -23.46 2.05 -17.61
C ASP A 116 -24.70 2.13 -16.72
N HIS A 117 -24.80 3.20 -15.93
CA HIS A 117 -25.91 3.43 -14.99
C HIS A 117 -26.84 4.60 -15.41
N THR A 118 -26.72 5.08 -16.63
CA THR A 118 -27.52 6.21 -17.13
C THR A 118 -29.00 5.81 -17.22
N GLY A 119 -29.88 6.61 -16.60
CA GLY A 119 -31.33 6.35 -16.60
C GLY A 119 -31.78 5.21 -15.68
N HIS A 120 -30.89 4.64 -14.87
CA HIS A 120 -31.26 3.61 -13.89
C HIS A 120 -31.86 4.22 -12.61
N ASP A 121 -32.60 3.40 -11.86
CA ASP A 121 -32.98 3.72 -10.48
C ASP A 121 -31.78 3.47 -9.56
N PHE A 122 -31.27 4.54 -8.98
CA PHE A 122 -30.19 4.48 -8.00
C PHE A 122 -30.37 5.51 -6.90
N ASN A 123 -29.60 5.33 -5.82
CA ASN A 123 -29.41 6.35 -4.80
C ASN A 123 -27.92 6.46 -4.46
N MET A 124 -27.51 7.67 -4.08
CA MET A 124 -26.23 7.96 -3.48
C MET A 124 -26.43 8.06 -1.97
N PHE A 125 -25.59 7.40 -1.18
CA PHE A 125 -25.70 7.40 0.27
C PHE A 125 -24.33 7.52 0.94
N ARG A 126 -24.32 8.04 2.17
CA ARG A 126 -23.14 8.02 3.04
C ARG A 126 -23.20 6.80 3.94
N SER A 127 -22.27 5.87 3.77
CA SER A 127 -22.18 4.67 4.59
C SER A 127 -21.89 5.06 6.04
N GLN A 128 -22.71 4.61 6.99
CA GLN A 128 -22.48 4.85 8.42
C GLN A 128 -21.56 3.80 9.06
N ALA A 129 -21.34 2.70 8.35
CA ALA A 129 -20.47 1.59 8.76
C ALA A 129 -19.46 1.27 7.66
N GLY A 130 -18.64 0.24 7.87
CA GLY A 130 -17.77 -0.28 6.81
C GLY A 130 -18.55 -0.93 5.66
N GLY A 131 -17.88 -1.07 4.51
CA GLY A 131 -18.45 -1.73 3.34
C GLY A 131 -17.40 -1.98 2.26
N ALA A 132 -17.81 -2.63 1.17
CA ALA A 132 -16.94 -2.90 0.03
C ALA A 132 -17.68 -2.70 -1.30
N CYS A 133 -16.94 -2.38 -2.36
CA CYS A 133 -17.50 -2.23 -3.71
C CYS A 133 -17.78 -3.59 -4.33
N ASP A 134 -19.01 -3.80 -4.77
CA ASP A 134 -19.51 -5.05 -5.36
C ASP A 134 -19.32 -5.15 -6.89
N CYS A 135 -18.70 -4.13 -7.50
CA CYS A 135 -18.50 -4.12 -8.95
C CYS A 135 -17.68 -5.33 -9.41
N GLY A 136 -18.24 -6.10 -10.35
CA GLY A 136 -17.66 -7.32 -10.88
C GLY A 136 -18.20 -8.61 -10.24
N ASP A 137 -18.99 -8.53 -9.16
CA ASP A 137 -19.56 -9.72 -8.51
C ASP A 137 -20.96 -10.03 -9.06
N SER A 138 -21.02 -11.08 -9.90
CA SER A 138 -22.26 -11.53 -10.55
C SER A 138 -23.27 -12.16 -9.59
N ASN A 139 -22.86 -12.43 -8.34
CA ASN A 139 -23.76 -12.97 -7.32
C ASN A 139 -24.64 -11.87 -6.69
N VAL A 140 -24.23 -10.60 -6.77
CA VAL A 140 -24.91 -9.48 -6.08
C VAL A 140 -25.35 -8.35 -7.00
N MET A 141 -24.85 -8.29 -8.24
CA MET A 141 -25.36 -7.39 -9.29
C MET A 141 -25.27 -8.00 -10.70
N ARG A 142 -26.11 -7.51 -11.61
CA ARG A 142 -26.10 -7.87 -13.03
C ARG A 142 -24.85 -7.35 -13.72
N GLU A 143 -24.29 -8.14 -14.63
CA GLU A 143 -23.09 -7.79 -15.40
C GLU A 143 -23.24 -6.51 -16.24
N SER A 144 -24.48 -6.13 -16.61
CA SER A 144 -24.76 -4.88 -17.32
C SER A 144 -24.40 -3.63 -16.52
N GLY A 145 -24.33 -3.73 -15.19
CA GLY A 145 -23.87 -2.65 -14.31
C GLY A 145 -22.38 -2.69 -13.99
N PHE A 146 -21.62 -3.67 -14.47
CA PHE A 146 -20.17 -3.70 -14.22
C PHE A 146 -19.48 -2.55 -14.95
N CYS A 147 -18.52 -1.92 -14.27
CA CYS A 147 -17.70 -0.89 -14.91
C CYS A 147 -16.77 -1.51 -15.96
N ARG A 148 -16.25 -0.67 -16.86
CA ARG A 148 -15.37 -1.11 -17.95
C ARG A 148 -14.16 -1.94 -17.47
N ARG A 149 -13.65 -1.67 -16.26
CA ARG A 149 -12.51 -2.39 -15.66
C ARG A 149 -12.90 -3.77 -15.13
N HIS A 150 -14.02 -3.87 -14.42
CA HIS A 150 -14.43 -5.09 -13.70
C HIS A 150 -15.44 -5.95 -14.47
N ARG A 151 -15.72 -5.62 -15.75
CA ARG A 151 -16.55 -6.46 -16.61
C ARG A 151 -15.80 -7.55 -17.36
N LEU A 152 -14.46 -7.52 -17.32
CA LEU A 152 -13.61 -8.47 -18.02
C LEU A 152 -13.63 -9.83 -17.31
N LYS A 153 -13.58 -10.91 -18.10
CA LYS A 153 -13.47 -12.26 -17.55
C LYS A 153 -12.03 -12.53 -17.13
N THR A 154 -11.86 -13.35 -16.08
CA THR A 154 -10.57 -13.76 -15.57
C THR A 154 -9.73 -14.42 -16.68
N GLY A 155 -8.51 -13.89 -16.90
CA GLY A 155 -7.53 -14.49 -17.81
C GLY A 155 -7.42 -13.88 -19.21
N GLU A 156 -8.27 -12.92 -19.58
CA GLU A 156 -8.08 -12.18 -20.85
C GLU A 156 -7.02 -11.08 -20.68
N ASN A 157 -5.98 -11.10 -21.52
CA ASN A 157 -4.96 -10.04 -21.65
C ASN A 157 -4.26 -9.63 -20.34
N VAL A 158 -3.97 -10.55 -19.42
CA VAL A 158 -3.23 -10.24 -18.19
C VAL A 158 -1.76 -9.98 -18.55
N PRO A 159 -1.26 -8.74 -18.48
CA PRO A 159 0.14 -8.49 -18.73
C PRO A 159 0.94 -9.07 -17.56
N THR A 160 2.03 -9.77 -17.87
CA THR A 160 2.93 -10.26 -16.83
C THR A 160 3.66 -9.07 -16.22
N VAL A 161 3.61 -8.93 -14.89
CA VAL A 161 4.31 -7.87 -14.17
C VAL A 161 5.82 -8.05 -14.35
N PRO A 162 6.56 -7.05 -14.86
CA PRO A 162 8.01 -7.11 -14.94
C PRO A 162 8.60 -7.29 -13.54
N ARG A 163 9.54 -8.23 -13.40
CA ARG A 163 10.14 -8.58 -12.10
C ARG A 163 10.81 -7.36 -11.43
N ASP A 164 11.46 -6.52 -12.23
CA ASP A 164 12.18 -5.33 -11.79
C ASP A 164 11.26 -4.17 -11.38
N LEU A 165 9.97 -4.19 -11.77
CA LEU A 165 9.00 -3.16 -11.40
C LEU A 165 8.77 -3.14 -9.89
N LEU A 166 8.58 -4.31 -9.27
CA LEU A 166 8.26 -4.44 -7.85
C LEU A 166 9.47 -4.78 -6.97
N LEU A 167 10.65 -5.00 -7.55
CA LEU A 167 11.87 -5.36 -6.84
C LEU A 167 12.16 -4.42 -5.66
N MET A 168 12.12 -3.10 -5.90
CA MET A 168 12.38 -2.13 -4.84
C MET A 168 11.32 -2.17 -3.74
N SER A 169 10.05 -2.39 -4.09
CA SER A 169 8.97 -2.54 -3.13
C SER A 169 9.17 -3.76 -2.23
N GLU A 170 9.56 -4.90 -2.81
CA GLU A 170 9.85 -6.14 -2.07
C GLU A 170 11.00 -5.96 -1.07
N MET A 171 11.98 -5.11 -1.38
CA MET A 171 13.17 -4.89 -0.53
C MET A 171 12.97 -3.80 0.54
N VAL A 172 12.19 -2.76 0.24
CA VAL A 172 12.02 -1.59 1.13
C VAL A 172 10.85 -1.76 2.11
N LEU A 173 9.72 -2.26 1.63
CA LEU A 173 8.50 -2.35 2.42
C LEU A 173 8.59 -3.23 3.68
N PRO A 174 9.38 -4.32 3.74
CA PRO A 174 9.56 -5.07 4.99
C PRO A 174 10.08 -4.21 6.14
N ARG A 175 11.13 -3.40 5.90
CA ARG A 175 11.70 -2.50 6.91
C ARG A 175 10.71 -1.41 7.29
N PHE A 176 10.01 -0.84 6.31
CA PHE A 176 9.01 0.20 6.54
C PHE A 176 7.85 -0.28 7.42
N ILE A 177 7.30 -1.47 7.13
CA ILE A 177 6.21 -2.06 7.92
C ILE A 177 6.70 -2.38 9.35
N VAL A 178 7.90 -2.95 9.49
CA VAL A 178 8.47 -3.24 10.81
C VAL A 178 8.71 -1.97 11.62
N SER A 179 9.15 -0.87 11.01
CA SER A 179 9.31 0.41 11.73
C SER A 179 7.98 0.97 12.23
N ILE A 180 6.89 0.81 11.47
CA ILE A 180 5.54 1.19 11.94
C ILE A 180 5.13 0.32 13.13
N ILE A 181 5.32 -1.00 13.04
CA ILE A 181 4.98 -1.94 14.11
C ILE A 181 5.77 -1.62 15.39
N GLN A 182 7.05 -1.29 15.29
CA GLN A 182 7.86 -0.89 16.43
C GLN A 182 7.36 0.40 17.05
N TYR A 183 7.08 1.42 16.25
CA TYR A 183 6.55 2.67 16.76
C TYR A 183 5.20 2.48 17.48
N LEU A 184 4.32 1.62 16.94
CA LEU A 184 3.07 1.24 17.60
C LEU A 184 3.29 0.51 18.93
N ARG A 185 4.32 -0.35 19.01
CA ARG A 185 4.67 -1.07 20.25
C ARG A 185 5.26 -0.14 21.31
N ASP A 186 6.20 0.72 20.92
CA ASP A 186 6.86 1.67 21.81
C ASP A 186 5.88 2.73 22.33
N GLY A 187 4.91 3.11 21.49
CA GLY A 187 3.83 4.02 21.85
C GLY A 187 2.72 3.39 22.70
N TYR A 188 2.71 2.07 22.88
CA TYR A 188 1.72 1.37 23.70
C TYR A 188 2.30 1.04 25.08
N THR A 189 1.95 1.83 26.09
CA THR A 189 2.13 1.48 27.51
C THR A 189 0.86 0.83 28.07
N GLU A 190 1.01 -0.12 29.02
CA GLU A 190 -0.12 -0.83 29.64
C GLU A 190 -1.21 0.12 30.20
N PRO A 191 -2.48 -0.34 30.27
CA PRO A 191 -3.62 0.56 30.34
C PRO A 191 -3.85 1.12 31.75
N ASP A 192 -3.35 2.33 31.98
CA ASP A 192 -3.99 3.30 32.86
C ASP A 192 -4.91 4.22 32.04
N SER A 193 -5.84 4.94 32.67
CA SER A 193 -6.82 5.81 31.98
C SER A 193 -6.23 6.93 31.10
N SER A 194 -4.91 7.18 31.17
CA SER A 194 -4.15 8.04 30.26
C SER A 194 -3.78 7.37 28.93
N ALA A 195 -3.71 6.03 28.87
CA ALA A 195 -3.21 5.26 27.73
C ALA A 195 -4.05 5.43 26.46
N ASP A 196 -5.35 5.71 26.57
CA ASP A 196 -6.24 5.90 25.42
C ASP A 196 -5.92 7.22 24.67
N ARG A 197 -5.47 8.25 25.41
CA ARG A 197 -5.00 9.52 24.81
C ARG A 197 -3.62 9.35 24.17
N ASP A 198 -2.79 8.51 24.77
CA ASP A 198 -1.45 8.22 24.26
C ASP A 198 -1.50 7.41 22.96
N LEU A 199 -2.39 6.41 22.87
CA LEU A 199 -2.61 5.64 21.64
C LEU A 199 -3.15 6.52 20.50
N GLN A 200 -4.13 7.38 20.76
CA GLN A 200 -4.64 8.33 19.75
C GLN A 200 -3.53 9.25 19.22
N LYS A 201 -2.64 9.73 20.11
CA LYS A 201 -1.50 10.57 19.73
C LYS A 201 -0.45 9.82 18.91
N VAL A 202 -0.22 8.54 19.20
CA VAL A 202 0.67 7.65 18.43
C VAL A 202 0.08 7.42 17.03
N LEU A 203 -1.20 7.08 16.93
CA LEU A 203 -1.90 6.90 15.66
C LEU A 203 -1.88 8.16 14.82
N GLN A 204 -2.12 9.33 15.43
CA GLN A 204 -2.08 10.62 14.73
C GLN A 204 -0.70 10.91 14.14
N GLN A 205 0.39 10.53 14.82
CA GLN A 205 1.75 10.68 14.30
C GLN A 205 2.08 9.71 13.16
N LEU A 206 1.42 8.55 13.12
CA LEU A 206 1.56 7.55 12.07
C LEU A 206 0.59 7.75 10.88
N GLU A 207 -0.30 8.72 10.94
CA GLU A 207 -1.29 8.98 9.89
C GLU A 207 -0.67 9.06 8.48
N PRO A 208 0.50 9.72 8.26
CA PRO A 208 1.13 9.73 6.94
C PRO A 208 1.57 8.34 6.45
N GLN A 209 2.09 7.50 7.36
CA GLN A 209 2.52 6.13 7.06
C GLN A 209 1.33 5.22 6.78
N ILE A 210 0.26 5.34 7.56
CA ILE A 210 -0.98 4.59 7.40
C ILE A 210 -1.61 4.96 6.05
N SER A 211 -1.69 6.26 5.74
CA SER A 211 -2.16 6.76 4.44
C SER A 211 -1.32 6.20 3.29
N PHE A 212 0.00 6.15 3.44
CA PHE A 212 0.87 5.57 2.42
C PHE A 212 0.68 4.05 2.25
N LEU A 213 0.49 3.29 3.32
CA LEU A 213 0.11 1.87 3.23
C LEU A 213 -1.22 1.72 2.48
N GLU A 214 -2.20 2.58 2.77
CA GLU A 214 -3.48 2.59 2.08
C GLU A 214 -3.30 2.88 0.57
N GLU A 215 -2.48 3.85 0.19
CA GLU A 215 -2.14 4.13 -1.21
C GLU A 215 -1.53 2.91 -1.92
N LEU A 216 -0.64 2.17 -1.27
CA LEU A 216 -0.06 0.94 -1.81
C LEU A 216 -1.13 -0.13 -2.06
N THR A 217 -2.09 -0.31 -1.15
CA THR A 217 -3.19 -1.29 -1.34
C THR A 217 -4.11 -0.96 -2.51
N LYS A 218 -4.21 0.33 -2.85
CA LYS A 218 -4.99 0.86 -3.99
C LYS A 218 -4.30 0.64 -5.34
N MET A 219 -3.06 0.15 -5.39
CA MET A 219 -2.33 -0.09 -6.65
C MET A 219 -2.72 -1.40 -7.36
N GLY A 220 -3.63 -2.19 -6.81
CA GLY A 220 -4.14 -3.39 -7.46
C GLY A 220 -3.45 -4.68 -7.03
N GLY A 221 -3.78 -5.78 -7.72
CA GLY A 221 -3.36 -7.14 -7.36
C GLY A 221 -1.85 -7.34 -7.23
N ALA A 222 -1.06 -6.68 -8.08
CA ALA A 222 0.39 -6.80 -8.09
C ALA A 222 1.03 -6.30 -6.78
N MET A 223 0.72 -5.07 -6.35
CA MET A 223 1.22 -4.52 -5.08
C MET A 223 0.60 -5.22 -3.86
N ARG A 224 -0.69 -5.56 -3.91
CA ARG A 224 -1.33 -6.33 -2.83
C ARG A 224 -0.64 -7.67 -2.61
N THR A 225 -0.21 -8.35 -3.67
CA THR A 225 0.58 -9.59 -3.57
C THR A 225 1.90 -9.38 -2.85
N VAL A 226 2.62 -8.28 -3.14
CA VAL A 226 3.86 -7.91 -2.43
C VAL A 226 3.57 -7.70 -0.95
N LEU A 227 2.59 -6.87 -0.61
CA LEU A 227 2.20 -6.61 0.78
C LEU A 227 1.79 -7.90 1.51
N THR A 228 0.99 -8.76 0.89
CA THR A 228 0.59 -10.05 1.47
C THR A 228 1.80 -10.94 1.75
N LYS A 229 2.73 -11.07 0.79
CA LYS A 229 3.96 -11.86 0.99
C LYS A 229 4.78 -11.32 2.16
N ILE A 230 4.93 -10.00 2.28
CA ILE A 230 5.69 -9.38 3.35
C ILE A 230 5.01 -9.62 4.71
N LEU A 231 3.72 -9.32 4.81
CA LEU A 231 2.95 -9.43 6.06
C LEU A 231 2.81 -10.88 6.54
N THR A 232 2.92 -11.86 5.65
CA THR A 232 2.83 -13.30 5.99
C THR A 232 4.19 -14.00 6.10
N ASN A 233 5.30 -13.30 5.82
CA ASN A 233 6.64 -13.89 5.91
C ASN A 233 7.18 -13.83 7.36
N GLN A 234 7.00 -14.94 8.08
CA GLN A 234 7.47 -15.07 9.46
C GLN A 234 8.99 -14.96 9.60
N GLN A 235 9.77 -15.41 8.62
CA GLN A 235 11.23 -15.42 8.69
C GLN A 235 11.79 -14.00 8.60
N THR A 236 11.34 -13.24 7.59
CA THR A 236 11.71 -11.83 7.45
C THR A 236 11.28 -11.02 8.68
N PHE A 237 10.08 -11.28 9.21
CA PHE A 237 9.64 -10.62 10.43
C PHE A 237 10.58 -10.92 11.62
N LYS A 238 10.97 -12.18 11.81
CA LYS A 238 11.92 -12.58 12.87
C LYS A 238 13.28 -11.90 12.69
N GLU A 239 13.86 -11.95 11.51
CA GLU A 239 15.18 -11.36 11.21
C GLU A 239 15.21 -9.85 11.48
N LEU A 240 14.21 -9.12 10.98
CA LEU A 240 14.11 -7.68 11.17
C LEU A 240 13.76 -7.27 12.60
N SER A 241 13.02 -8.13 13.30
CA SER A 241 12.75 -7.97 14.72
C SER A 241 14.05 -8.15 15.53
N MET A 242 14.77 -9.25 15.34
CA MET A 242 15.95 -9.60 16.15
C MET A 242 17.09 -8.57 16.07
N GLY A 243 17.29 -7.92 14.92
CA GLY A 243 18.31 -6.87 14.76
C GLY A 243 17.96 -5.52 15.42
N MET A 244 16.68 -5.30 15.75
CA MET A 244 16.17 -4.04 16.30
C MET A 244 15.70 -4.18 17.77
N PHE A 245 15.53 -5.40 18.27
CA PHE A 245 15.18 -5.74 19.66
C PHE A 245 16.40 -6.10 20.54
N ALA A 246 17.61 -5.62 20.23
CA ALA A 246 18.67 -5.71 21.22
C ALA A 246 18.22 -4.87 22.44
N PRO A 247 17.96 -5.47 23.61
CA PRO A 247 17.70 -4.68 24.81
C PRO A 247 18.93 -3.78 24.99
N LYS A 248 18.70 -2.47 25.10
CA LYS A 248 19.75 -1.56 25.56
C LYS A 248 20.14 -2.09 26.96
N GLN A 249 21.30 -2.76 27.03
CA GLN A 249 21.93 -3.08 28.31
C GLN A 249 22.33 -1.79 29.01
#